data_AF-A0A7R9DSP5-F1
#
_entry.id   AF-A0A7R9DSP5-F1
#
_cell.length_a   1.000
_cell.length_b   1.000
_cell.length_c   1.000
_cell.angle_alpha   90.00
_cell.angle_beta   90.00
_cell.angle_gamma   90.00
#
_symmetry.space_group_name_H-M   'P 1'
#
loop_
_entity.id
_entity.type
_entity.pdbx_description
1 polymer ?
#
loop_
_entity_poly.entity_id
_entity_poly.type
_entity_poly.pdbx_seq_one_letter_code
_entity_poly.pdbx_strand_id
1 'polypeptide(L)'
;MSTLSTRSVGSLKRAASGSLRRLNTGSRGQLNNIREKDPDLPKFQDKKLIEAERAEVGNVKWVVYKHYMAAIGLLLTIGTLVINAILQGFQVGSNVWLTVWSENEYGTFNFTTNLTETNPVELYLGVYGMLGLGQVLCVCIGTLTVSVGTINAANTLHNTMLANILRLPQSLFDTTPTGRILTRFSSDVNVLDTHIPMILRMSIPNLYRVAATFIVISCTTPLFISVIVPVGILYYFIQRVYVSTSRQVKRLESIARAPVYSHFGESITGEC
;
A
#
# COMPACT_ATOMS: atom_id res chain seq x y z
N MET A 1 44.43 22.92 44.49
CA MET A 1 44.75 24.29 44.03
C MET A 1 46.22 24.28 43.63
N SER A 2 46.51 24.47 42.33
CA SER A 2 47.83 24.78 41.70
C SER A 2 49.08 24.02 42.20
N THR A 3 49.97 23.43 41.44
CA THR A 3 50.43 23.42 40.04
C THR A 3 51.73 22.60 40.17
N LEU A 4 52.10 21.74 39.23
CA LEU A 4 53.54 21.52 38.97
C LEU A 4 53.75 20.91 37.59
N SER A 5 54.73 21.50 36.95
CA SER A 5 55.04 21.53 35.54
C SER A 5 56.27 20.68 35.25
N THR A 6 56.27 20.02 34.09
CA THR A 6 57.39 19.79 33.16
C THR A 6 58.70 19.13 33.63
N ARG A 7 58.97 17.97 33.02
CA ARG A 7 60.15 17.61 32.18
C ARG A 7 60.07 16.08 31.95
N SER A 8 60.57 15.44 30.90
CA SER A 8 61.08 15.71 29.55
C SER A 8 61.80 14.41 29.14
N VAL A 9 61.90 14.14 27.83
CA VAL A 9 62.75 13.12 27.16
C VAL A 9 62.20 11.68 27.27
N GLY A 10 62.01 10.89 26.21
CA GLY A 10 62.40 10.92 24.80
C GLY A 10 62.47 9.46 24.30
N SER A 11 62.52 9.24 22.97
CA SER A 11 62.68 7.95 22.28
C SER A 11 61.36 7.14 22.15
N LEU A 12 60.87 6.66 20.99
CA LEU A 12 61.42 6.40 19.67
C LEU A 12 60.24 6.38 18.66
N LYS A 13 60.34 7.17 17.58
CA LYS A 13 59.57 7.00 16.34
C LYS A 13 60.57 6.99 15.18
N ARG A 14 60.21 6.29 14.10
CA ARG A 14 60.88 6.12 12.79
C ARG A 14 61.79 4.88 12.76
N ALA A 15 61.85 4.08 11.70
CA ALA A 15 61.15 4.04 10.43
C ALA A 15 61.51 2.69 9.78
N ALA A 16 60.57 2.07 9.05
CA ALA A 16 60.92 1.10 8.02
C ALA A 16 59.77 0.99 7.00
N SER A 17 59.80 1.89 6.02
CA SER A 17 59.15 1.72 4.71
C SER A 17 60.19 1.10 3.78
N GLY A 18 59.84 0.02 3.07
CA GLY A 18 60.75 -0.63 2.14
C GLY A 18 60.15 -1.80 1.36
N SER A 19 59.25 -1.49 0.41
CA SER A 19 59.24 -2.02 -0.97
C SER A 19 59.80 -3.43 -1.28
N LEU A 20 58.91 -4.32 -1.71
CA LEU A 20 58.94 -5.13 -2.96
C LEU A 20 60.30 -5.66 -3.46
N ARG A 21 60.42 -6.99 -3.62
CA ARG A 21 60.40 -7.75 -4.92
C ARG A 21 61.14 -9.10 -4.83
N ARG A 22 60.55 -10.08 -5.51
CA ARG A 22 61.17 -11.27 -6.14
C ARG A 22 61.74 -12.35 -5.22
N LEU A 23 61.10 -13.53 -5.26
CA LEU A 23 61.66 -14.75 -5.84
C LEU A 23 60.56 -15.82 -5.84
N ASN A 24 59.90 -16.00 -6.99
CA ASN A 24 59.09 -17.18 -7.28
C ASN A 24 59.64 -17.78 -8.56
N THR A 25 60.52 -18.78 -8.42
CA THR A 25 60.91 -19.67 -9.51
C THR A 25 61.35 -21.01 -8.92
N GLY A 26 60.69 -22.08 -9.33
CA GLY A 26 61.25 -23.43 -9.34
C GLY A 26 60.99 -24.29 -8.12
N SER A 27 59.92 -25.08 -8.16
CA SER A 27 60.01 -26.55 -8.00
C SER A 27 58.63 -27.18 -8.19
N ARG A 28 58.38 -27.61 -9.42
CA ARG A 28 57.29 -28.48 -9.81
C ARG A 28 57.88 -29.88 -9.87
N GLY A 29 57.62 -30.71 -8.87
CA GLY A 29 58.12 -32.09 -8.87
C GLY A 29 57.84 -32.83 -7.57
N GLN A 30 56.85 -33.71 -7.62
CA GLN A 30 56.79 -34.98 -6.88
C GLN A 30 56.89 -34.94 -5.35
N LEU A 31 55.74 -34.99 -4.68
CA LEU A 31 55.54 -35.85 -3.51
C LEU A 31 54.04 -36.06 -3.30
N ASN A 32 53.43 -36.82 -4.21
CA ASN A 32 52.20 -37.54 -3.91
C ASN A 32 52.58 -38.80 -3.12
N ASN A 33 51.73 -39.10 -2.14
CA ASN A 33 51.63 -40.33 -1.36
C ASN A 33 52.67 -40.52 -0.24
N ILE A 34 52.26 -40.25 1.00
CA ILE A 34 51.99 -41.26 2.04
C ILE A 34 51.63 -40.52 3.35
N ARG A 35 50.59 -41.01 4.05
CA ARG A 35 50.01 -40.60 5.37
C ARG A 35 49.06 -39.40 5.29
N GLU A 36 47.86 -39.41 5.89
CA GLU A 36 47.31 -40.24 6.95
C GLU A 36 45.77 -40.20 6.83
N LYS A 37 45.12 -41.34 7.10
CA LYS A 37 43.67 -41.50 7.05
C LYS A 37 43.14 -41.21 8.46
N ASP A 38 42.92 -39.93 8.76
CA ASP A 38 42.17 -39.54 9.95
C ASP A 38 40.68 -39.38 9.61
N PRO A 39 39.76 -39.86 10.47
CA PRO A 39 38.33 -39.69 10.28
C PRO A 39 37.95 -38.26 10.66
N ASP A 40 37.76 -37.41 9.66
CA ASP A 40 37.28 -36.05 9.86
C ASP A 40 35.95 -36.02 10.62
N LEU A 41 35.96 -35.19 11.66
CA LEU A 41 34.86 -34.82 12.54
C LEU A 41 33.54 -34.58 11.76
N PRO A 42 32.37 -34.81 12.39
CA PRO A 42 31.11 -34.43 11.77
C PRO A 42 31.18 -32.96 11.39
N LYS A 43 31.10 -32.69 10.08
CA LYS A 43 30.90 -31.33 9.54
C LYS A 43 29.72 -30.76 10.30
N PHE A 44 29.97 -29.81 11.21
CA PHE A 44 28.95 -28.91 11.68
C PHE A 44 28.46 -28.19 10.44
N GLN A 45 27.38 -28.72 9.85
CA GLN A 45 26.55 -27.92 8.98
C GLN A 45 26.13 -26.74 9.86
N ASP A 46 26.69 -25.58 9.56
CA ASP A 46 26.04 -24.30 9.83
C ASP A 46 24.69 -24.34 9.10
N LYS A 47 23.73 -25.06 9.69
CA LYS A 47 22.34 -24.97 9.35
C LYS A 47 22.00 -23.53 9.69
N LYS A 48 21.91 -22.67 8.67
CA LYS A 48 21.22 -21.39 8.80
C LYS A 48 19.81 -21.71 9.33
N LEU A 49 19.66 -21.65 10.65
CA LEU A 49 18.42 -21.93 11.38
C LEU A 49 17.36 -20.85 11.11
N ILE A 50 17.79 -19.72 10.54
CA ILE A 50 16.94 -18.61 10.16
C ILE A 50 16.54 -18.82 8.70
N GLU A 51 15.30 -19.27 8.50
CA GLU A 51 14.70 -19.38 7.18
C GLU A 51 14.64 -17.97 6.53
N ALA A 52 15.19 -17.85 5.31
CA ALA A 52 15.14 -16.61 4.55
C ALA A 52 13.68 -16.34 4.14
N GLU A 53 13.21 -15.13 4.41
CA GLU A 53 11.82 -14.73 4.20
C GLU A 53 11.42 -14.86 2.73
N ARG A 54 10.48 -15.77 2.44
CA ARG A 54 9.92 -15.92 1.08
C ARG A 54 8.83 -14.88 0.88
N ALA A 55 9.13 -13.82 0.13
CA ALA A 55 8.10 -12.96 -0.42
C ALA A 55 7.36 -13.72 -1.55
N GLU A 56 6.04 -13.89 -1.46
CA GLU A 56 5.25 -14.37 -2.61
C GLU A 56 5.42 -13.35 -3.76
N VAL A 57 5.91 -13.82 -4.90
CA VAL A 57 6.09 -13.01 -6.11
C VAL A 57 4.89 -13.22 -7.02
N GLY A 58 4.05 -12.20 -7.21
CA GLY A 58 2.92 -12.30 -8.14
C GLY A 58 1.79 -11.30 -7.88
N ASN A 59 0.66 -11.54 -8.55
CA ASN A 59 -0.56 -10.78 -8.33
C ASN A 59 -1.21 -11.22 -7.01
N VAL A 60 -1.74 -10.28 -6.22
CA VAL A 60 -2.45 -10.62 -4.97
C VAL A 60 -3.68 -11.45 -5.32
N LYS A 61 -3.80 -12.63 -4.71
CA LYS A 61 -4.93 -13.55 -4.94
C LYS A 61 -6.22 -12.89 -4.45
N TRP A 62 -7.31 -13.00 -5.24
CA TRP A 62 -8.64 -12.48 -4.88
C TRP A 62 -9.16 -13.00 -3.53
N VAL A 63 -8.71 -14.17 -3.12
CA VAL A 63 -9.00 -14.79 -1.82
C VAL A 63 -8.57 -13.88 -0.65
N VAL A 64 -7.45 -13.16 -0.78
CA VAL A 64 -6.94 -12.25 0.26
C VAL A 64 -7.89 -11.07 0.45
N TYR A 65 -8.39 -10.48 -0.63
CA TYR A 65 -9.38 -9.40 -0.56
C TYR A 65 -10.70 -9.89 0.08
N LYS A 66 -11.13 -11.11 -0.23
CA LYS A 66 -12.33 -11.70 0.39
C LYS A 66 -12.15 -11.94 1.89
N HIS A 67 -10.97 -12.38 2.34
CA HIS A 67 -10.70 -12.51 3.78
C HIS A 67 -10.73 -11.17 4.49
N TYR A 68 -10.19 -10.12 3.88
CA TYR A 68 -10.26 -8.77 4.42
C TYR A 68 -11.70 -8.24 4.49
N MET A 69 -12.48 -8.43 3.44
CA MET A 69 -13.91 -8.09 3.42
C MET A 69 -14.74 -8.89 4.43
N ALA A 70 -14.41 -10.17 4.63
CA ALA A 70 -15.03 -11.00 5.64
C ALA A 70 -14.70 -10.52 7.06
N ALA A 71 -13.46 -10.04 7.30
CA ALA A 71 -13.05 -9.47 8.58
C ALA A 71 -13.73 -8.13 8.90
N ILE A 72 -14.03 -7.30 7.88
CA ILE A 72 -14.86 -6.09 8.01
C ILE A 72 -16.30 -6.45 8.43
N GLY A 73 -16.80 -7.60 7.97
CA GLY A 73 -18.18 -8.03 8.13
C GLY A 73 -18.96 -7.88 6.82
N LEU A 74 -19.68 -8.94 6.46
CA LEU A 74 -20.38 -9.05 5.18
C LEU A 74 -21.49 -8.00 5.04
N LEU A 75 -22.22 -7.73 6.13
CA LEU A 75 -23.30 -6.73 6.15
C LEU A 75 -22.78 -5.30 5.96
N LEU A 76 -21.69 -4.93 6.63
CA LEU A 76 -21.06 -3.60 6.49
C LEU A 76 -20.45 -3.41 5.10
N THR A 77 -19.88 -4.47 4.52
CA THR A 77 -19.32 -4.45 3.18
C THR A 77 -20.41 -4.24 2.12
N ILE A 78 -21.51 -4.99 2.19
CA ILE A 78 -22.66 -4.82 1.29
C ILE A 78 -23.29 -3.45 1.49
N GLY A 79 -23.50 -3.02 2.74
CA GLY A 79 -24.04 -1.70 3.06
C GLY A 79 -23.18 -0.57 2.48
N THR A 80 -21.85 -0.70 2.52
CA THR A 80 -20.93 0.26 1.93
C THR A 80 -21.06 0.31 0.40
N LEU A 81 -21.21 -0.82 -0.28
CA LEU A 81 -21.41 -0.83 -1.75
C LEU A 81 -22.74 -0.19 -2.13
N VAL A 82 -23.81 -0.52 -1.42
CA VAL A 82 -25.16 0.02 -1.67
C VAL A 82 -25.19 1.53 -1.43
N ILE A 83 -24.63 2.02 -0.33
CA ILE A 83 -24.65 3.45 -0.04
C ILE A 83 -23.79 4.27 -1.01
N ASN A 84 -22.67 3.72 -1.51
CA ASN A 84 -21.88 4.36 -2.55
C ASN A 84 -22.64 4.43 -3.88
N ALA A 85 -23.40 3.40 -4.23
CA ALA A 85 -24.28 3.42 -5.40
C ALA A 85 -25.38 4.49 -5.28
N ILE A 86 -26.05 4.56 -4.12
CA ILE A 86 -27.08 5.56 -3.83
C ILE A 86 -26.49 6.98 -3.88
N LEU A 87 -25.33 7.20 -3.26
CA LEU A 87 -24.63 8.49 -3.26
C LEU A 87 -24.29 8.93 -4.68
N GLN A 88 -23.79 8.02 -5.51
CA GLN A 88 -23.52 8.32 -6.91
C GLN A 88 -24.81 8.60 -7.69
N GLY A 89 -25.90 7.90 -7.36
CA GLY A 89 -27.24 8.17 -7.89
C GLY A 89 -27.73 9.59 -7.57
N PHE A 90 -27.62 10.04 -6.31
CA PHE A 90 -27.96 11.41 -5.93
C PHE A 90 -27.10 12.45 -6.65
N GLN A 91 -25.79 12.18 -6.81
CA GLN A 91 -24.90 13.06 -7.58
C GLN A 91 -25.34 13.19 -9.03
N VAL A 92 -25.54 12.07 -9.73
CA VAL A 92 -26.00 12.10 -11.13
C VAL A 92 -27.38 12.72 -11.25
N GLY A 93 -28.31 12.35 -10.36
CA GLY A 93 -29.67 12.89 -10.33
C GLY A 93 -29.69 14.41 -10.13
N SER A 94 -28.85 14.94 -9.26
CA SER A 94 -28.69 16.39 -9.05
C SER A 94 -28.20 17.10 -10.32
N ASN A 95 -27.22 16.52 -11.04
CA ASN A 95 -26.74 17.07 -12.32
C ASN A 95 -27.79 17.00 -13.44
N VAL A 96 -28.53 15.88 -13.53
CA VAL A 96 -29.63 15.73 -14.50
C VAL A 96 -30.76 16.72 -14.20
N TRP A 97 -31.11 16.90 -12.92
CA TRP A 97 -32.12 17.86 -12.51
C TRP A 97 -31.73 19.30 -12.88
N LEU A 98 -30.46 19.68 -12.68
CA LEU A 98 -29.95 20.98 -13.14
C LEU A 98 -30.07 21.15 -14.66
N THR A 99 -29.82 20.08 -15.43
CA THR A 99 -29.96 20.10 -16.89
C THR A 99 -31.42 20.39 -17.29
N VAL A 100 -32.38 19.68 -16.68
CA VAL A 100 -33.82 19.88 -16.92
C VAL A 100 -34.28 21.28 -16.50
N TRP A 101 -33.85 21.74 -15.31
CA TRP A 101 -34.16 23.09 -14.86
C TRP A 101 -33.63 24.14 -15.85
N SER A 102 -32.38 24.00 -16.31
CA SER A 102 -31.80 24.94 -17.26
C SER A 102 -32.54 24.98 -18.59
N GLU A 103 -33.03 23.85 -19.11
CA GLU A 103 -33.73 23.78 -20.39
C GLU A 103 -35.13 24.42 -20.34
N ASN A 104 -35.84 24.25 -19.22
CA ASN A 104 -37.19 24.77 -19.02
C ASN A 104 -37.23 26.29 -18.75
N GLU A 105 -36.18 26.86 -18.17
CA GLU A 105 -36.12 28.30 -17.87
C GLU A 105 -36.01 29.15 -19.14
N TYR A 106 -35.29 28.67 -20.16
CA TYR A 106 -35.25 29.34 -21.47
C TYR A 106 -36.58 29.29 -22.23
N GLY A 107 -37.47 28.32 -21.92
CA GLY A 107 -38.78 28.16 -22.56
C GLY A 107 -39.92 28.99 -21.94
N THR A 108 -39.73 29.52 -20.72
CA THR A 108 -40.81 30.12 -19.89
C THR A 108 -40.66 31.64 -19.69
N PHE A 109 -39.76 32.32 -20.42
CA PHE A 109 -39.77 33.78 -20.52
C PHE A 109 -40.83 34.28 -21.53
N ASN A 110 -42.02 33.66 -21.54
CA ASN A 110 -43.21 34.29 -22.11
C ASN A 110 -43.97 34.91 -20.95
N PHE A 111 -43.65 36.19 -20.71
CA PHE A 111 -44.33 37.09 -19.79
C PHE A 111 -45.83 37.15 -20.12
N THR A 112 -46.65 36.31 -19.49
CA THR A 112 -48.15 36.35 -19.36
C THR A 112 -48.59 34.92 -18.98
N THR A 113 -49.16 34.58 -17.82
CA THR A 113 -50.29 35.18 -17.11
C THR A 113 -50.52 34.41 -15.78
N ASN A 114 -51.20 35.08 -14.84
CA ASN A 114 -52.06 34.50 -13.79
C ASN A 114 -51.42 33.81 -12.56
N LEU A 115 -51.11 34.67 -11.58
CA LEU A 115 -51.47 34.59 -10.15
C LEU A 115 -52.31 33.36 -9.72
N THR A 116 -51.65 32.23 -9.42
CA THR A 116 -51.99 31.23 -8.38
C THR A 116 -51.10 29.98 -8.42
N GLU A 117 -50.12 29.90 -9.31
CA GLU A 117 -49.13 28.82 -9.28
C GLU A 117 -47.86 29.27 -8.55
N THR A 118 -47.47 28.50 -7.52
CA THR A 118 -46.19 28.64 -6.81
C THR A 118 -45.06 28.87 -7.81
N ASN A 119 -44.20 29.86 -7.54
CA ASN A 119 -43.11 30.25 -8.44
C ASN A 119 -42.35 28.99 -8.90
N PRO A 120 -42.30 28.67 -10.21
CA PRO A 120 -41.69 27.43 -10.69
C PRO A 120 -40.23 27.30 -10.22
N VAL A 121 -39.54 28.44 -10.11
CA VAL A 121 -38.18 28.55 -9.58
C VAL A 121 -38.06 28.03 -8.14
N GLU A 122 -39.00 28.34 -7.25
CA GLU A 122 -38.98 27.87 -5.85
C GLU A 122 -39.15 26.36 -5.77
N LEU A 123 -39.95 25.77 -6.66
CA LEU A 123 -40.13 24.32 -6.76
C LEU A 123 -38.85 23.63 -7.27
N TYR A 124 -38.24 24.12 -8.37
CA TYR A 124 -36.99 23.57 -8.90
C TYR A 124 -35.84 23.68 -7.90
N LEU A 125 -35.72 24.83 -7.23
CA LEU A 125 -34.72 25.05 -6.19
C LEU A 125 -34.98 24.17 -4.95
N GLY A 126 -36.24 24.00 -4.56
CA GLY A 126 -36.64 23.12 -3.47
C GLY A 126 -36.26 21.66 -3.70
N VAL A 127 -36.57 21.12 -4.88
CA VAL A 127 -36.20 19.74 -5.25
C VAL A 127 -34.67 19.58 -5.31
N TYR A 128 -33.96 20.54 -5.90
CA TYR A 128 -32.50 20.53 -5.92
C TYR A 128 -31.89 20.57 -4.51
N GLY A 129 -32.46 21.40 -3.63
CA GLY A 129 -32.08 21.47 -2.22
C GLY A 129 -32.30 20.14 -1.48
N MET A 130 -33.44 19.48 -1.69
CA MET A 130 -33.72 18.16 -1.11
C MET A 130 -32.78 17.07 -1.63
N LEU A 131 -32.47 17.06 -2.93
CA LEU A 131 -31.48 16.15 -3.52
C LEU A 131 -30.08 16.37 -2.90
N GLY A 132 -29.67 17.62 -2.72
CA GLY A 132 -28.41 17.98 -2.06
C GLY A 132 -28.37 17.56 -0.59
N LEU A 133 -29.43 17.81 0.18
CA LEU A 133 -29.55 17.37 1.57
C LEU A 133 -29.50 15.84 1.68
N GLY A 134 -30.23 15.13 0.81
CA GLY A 134 -30.19 13.67 0.71
C GLY A 134 -28.78 13.17 0.41
N GLN A 135 -28.07 13.81 -0.51
CA GLN A 135 -26.68 13.49 -0.82
C GLN A 135 -25.77 13.65 0.40
N VAL A 136 -25.86 14.78 1.12
CA VAL A 136 -25.05 15.03 2.31
C VAL A 136 -25.31 13.98 3.40
N LEU A 137 -26.57 13.64 3.64
CA LEU A 137 -26.94 12.58 4.59
C LEU A 137 -26.34 11.23 4.18
N CYS A 138 -26.44 10.85 2.90
CA CYS A 138 -25.82 9.63 2.39
C CYS A 138 -24.30 9.64 2.54
N VAL A 139 -23.61 10.78 2.33
CA VAL A 139 -22.17 10.92 2.55
C VAL A 139 -21.83 10.71 4.03
N CYS A 140 -22.58 11.32 4.95
CA CYS A 140 -22.38 11.17 6.38
C CYS A 140 -22.54 9.70 6.81
N ILE A 141 -23.64 9.05 6.42
CA ILE A 141 -23.89 7.64 6.77
C ILE A 141 -22.84 6.73 6.11
N GLY A 142 -22.45 7.00 4.86
CA GLY A 142 -21.45 6.22 4.13
C GLY A 142 -20.07 6.32 4.76
N THR A 143 -19.65 7.51 5.17
CA THR A 143 -18.37 7.72 5.86
C THR A 143 -18.35 7.07 7.24
N LEU A 144 -19.44 7.13 7.99
CA LEU A 144 -19.58 6.43 9.27
C LEU A 144 -19.51 4.91 9.11
N THR A 145 -20.24 4.36 8.12
CA THR A 145 -20.26 2.91 7.84
C THR A 145 -18.87 2.39 7.52
N VAL A 146 -18.13 3.09 6.66
CA VAL A 146 -16.74 2.73 6.32
C VAL A 146 -15.84 2.83 7.55
N SER A 147 -15.96 3.90 8.34
CA SER A 147 -15.13 4.11 9.53
C SER A 147 -15.32 3.00 10.56
N VAL A 148 -16.58 2.65 10.88
CA VAL A 148 -16.90 1.54 11.79
C VAL A 148 -16.42 0.21 11.22
N GLY A 149 -16.62 -0.03 9.93
CA GLY A 149 -16.13 -1.25 9.26
C GLY A 149 -14.62 -1.43 9.34
N THR A 150 -13.86 -0.33 9.19
CA THR A 150 -12.38 -0.38 9.26
C THR A 150 -11.88 -0.66 10.67
N ILE A 151 -12.52 -0.10 11.70
CA ILE A 151 -12.17 -0.36 13.10
C ILE A 151 -12.48 -1.81 13.47
N ASN A 152 -13.64 -2.32 13.05
CA ASN A 152 -14.01 -3.73 13.27
C ASN A 152 -13.00 -4.67 12.58
N ALA A 153 -12.62 -4.38 11.34
CA ALA A 153 -11.64 -5.16 10.62
C ALA A 153 -10.28 -5.20 11.33
N ALA A 154 -9.78 -4.05 11.77
CA ALA A 154 -8.51 -3.95 12.50
C ALA A 154 -8.55 -4.81 13.77
N ASN A 155 -9.61 -4.69 14.57
CA ASN A 155 -9.78 -5.50 15.80
C ASN A 155 -9.85 -7.00 15.51
N THR A 156 -10.64 -7.41 14.51
CA THR A 156 -10.77 -8.83 14.15
C THR A 156 -9.48 -9.41 13.62
N LEU A 157 -8.76 -8.69 12.76
CA LEU A 157 -7.47 -9.13 12.20
C LEU A 157 -6.40 -9.22 13.29
N HIS A 158 -6.31 -8.22 14.16
CA HIS A 158 -5.38 -8.19 15.28
C HIS A 158 -5.62 -9.34 16.25
N ASN A 159 -6.88 -9.55 16.69
CA ASN A 159 -7.23 -10.63 17.61
C ASN A 159 -7.00 -12.01 17.01
N THR A 160 -7.30 -12.19 15.72
CA THR A 160 -7.05 -13.46 15.00
C THR A 160 -5.56 -13.74 14.89
N MET A 161 -4.76 -12.72 14.56
CA MET A 161 -3.30 -12.86 14.49
C MET A 161 -2.70 -13.20 15.85
N LEU A 162 -3.13 -12.51 16.91
CA LEU A 162 -2.68 -12.77 18.28
C LEU A 162 -3.04 -14.20 18.73
N ALA A 163 -4.28 -14.63 18.52
CA ALA A 163 -4.73 -15.97 18.89
C ALA A 163 -3.96 -17.07 18.13
N ASN A 164 -3.61 -16.83 16.87
CA ASN A 164 -2.82 -17.76 16.07
C ASN A 164 -1.39 -17.85 16.58
N ILE A 165 -0.75 -16.72 16.90
CA ILE A 165 0.63 -16.68 17.42
C ILE A 165 0.73 -17.44 18.75
N LEU A 166 -0.23 -17.25 19.66
CA LEU A 166 -0.26 -17.94 20.96
C LEU A 166 -0.43 -19.46 20.85
N ARG A 167 -0.92 -19.97 19.71
CA ARG A 167 -1.11 -21.40 19.45
C ARG A 167 0.03 -22.04 18.66
N LEU A 168 1.06 -21.27 18.29
CA LEU A 168 2.19 -21.80 17.54
C LEU A 168 3.05 -22.72 18.42
N PRO A 169 3.56 -23.84 17.88
CA PRO A 169 4.51 -24.69 18.59
C PRO A 169 5.80 -23.92 18.92
N GLN A 170 6.40 -24.23 20.07
CA GLN A 170 7.62 -23.57 20.54
C GLN A 170 8.78 -23.67 19.53
N SER A 171 8.82 -24.74 18.73
CA SER A 171 9.82 -24.92 17.67
C SER A 171 9.82 -23.80 16.61
N LEU A 172 8.68 -23.16 16.34
CA LEU A 172 8.61 -22.03 15.41
C LEU A 172 9.19 -20.75 16.01
N PHE A 173 9.19 -20.60 17.33
CA PHE A 173 9.85 -19.47 18.00
C PHE A 173 11.37 -19.64 18.02
N ASP A 174 11.87 -20.89 18.00
CA ASP A 174 13.30 -21.18 17.93
C ASP A 174 13.87 -21.01 16.51
N THR A 175 13.07 -21.26 15.47
CA THR A 175 13.49 -21.09 14.06
C THR A 175 13.28 -19.68 13.51
N THR A 176 12.32 -18.92 14.07
CA THR A 176 11.96 -17.60 13.56
C THR A 176 12.43 -16.54 14.55
N PRO A 177 13.32 -15.60 14.17
CA PRO A 177 13.80 -14.60 15.10
C PRO A 177 12.63 -13.74 15.61
N THR A 178 12.55 -13.52 16.92
CA THR A 178 11.49 -12.73 17.57
C THR A 178 11.29 -11.36 16.93
N GLY A 179 12.38 -10.75 16.44
CA GLY A 179 12.33 -9.49 15.69
C GLY A 179 11.43 -9.54 14.45
N ARG A 180 11.40 -10.66 13.72
CA ARG A 180 10.54 -10.81 12.53
C ARG A 180 9.05 -10.83 12.91
N ILE A 181 8.70 -11.53 13.98
CA ILE A 181 7.32 -11.58 14.49
C ILE A 181 6.89 -10.17 14.91
N LEU A 182 7.76 -9.43 15.59
CA LEU A 182 7.49 -8.05 15.99
C LEU A 182 7.34 -7.11 14.79
N THR A 183 8.18 -7.21 13.77
CA THR A 183 8.05 -6.41 12.53
C THR A 183 6.73 -6.69 11.83
N ARG A 184 6.31 -7.96 11.75
CA ARG A 184 5.01 -8.33 11.17
C ARG A 184 3.83 -7.80 12.00
N PHE A 185 3.88 -7.89 13.32
CA PHE A 185 2.82 -7.41 14.20
C PHE A 185 2.74 -5.88 14.29
N SER A 186 3.85 -5.19 14.08
CA SER A 186 3.91 -3.72 14.13
C SER A 186 3.74 -3.09 12.75
N SER A 187 4.69 -3.32 11.83
CA SER A 187 4.75 -2.60 10.56
C SER A 187 3.66 -3.05 9.59
N ASP A 188 3.45 -4.36 9.43
CA ASP A 188 2.47 -4.86 8.46
C ASP A 188 1.04 -4.63 8.92
N VAL A 189 0.75 -4.81 10.22
CA VAL A 189 -0.55 -4.48 10.81
C VAL A 189 -0.82 -2.99 10.66
N ASN A 190 0.16 -2.12 10.90
CA ASN A 190 0.00 -0.69 10.68
C ASN A 190 -0.34 -0.36 9.21
N VAL A 191 0.30 -1.01 8.23
CA VAL A 191 -0.05 -0.83 6.80
C VAL A 191 -1.46 -1.33 6.50
N LEU A 192 -1.87 -2.45 7.09
CA LEU A 192 -3.20 -3.05 6.95
C LEU A 192 -4.30 -2.17 7.55
N ASP A 193 -4.01 -1.48 8.66
CA ASP A 193 -4.98 -0.68 9.41
C ASP A 193 -5.06 0.78 8.92
N THR A 194 -4.00 1.30 8.31
CA THR A 194 -3.96 2.71 7.87
C THR A 194 -4.07 2.84 6.34
N HIS A 195 -3.19 2.18 5.60
CA HIS A 195 -3.07 2.39 4.16
C HIS A 195 -4.17 1.69 3.37
N ILE A 196 -4.53 0.45 3.71
CA ILE A 196 -5.55 -0.30 2.98
C ILE A 196 -6.93 0.38 3.10
N PRO A 197 -7.42 0.76 4.30
CA PRO A 197 -8.63 1.56 4.47
C PRO A 197 -8.63 2.87 3.68
N MET A 198 -7.51 3.60 3.71
CA MET A 198 -7.38 4.86 2.98
C MET A 198 -7.55 4.66 1.47
N ILE A 199 -6.89 3.65 0.90
CA ILE A 199 -7.00 3.32 -0.52
C ILE A 199 -8.43 2.91 -0.86
N LEU A 200 -9.08 2.05 -0.05
CA LEU A 200 -10.45 1.62 -0.30
C LEU A 200 -11.45 2.79 -0.23
N ARG A 201 -11.29 3.68 0.75
CA ARG A 201 -12.13 4.87 0.95
C ARG A 201 -12.08 5.83 -0.23
N MET A 202 -10.94 5.90 -0.93
CA MET A 202 -10.80 6.73 -2.14
C MET A 202 -11.20 5.96 -3.41
N SER A 203 -10.82 4.69 -3.51
CA SER A 203 -10.94 3.91 -4.75
C SER A 203 -12.38 3.49 -5.04
N ILE A 204 -13.16 3.10 -4.01
CA ILE A 204 -14.54 2.65 -4.22
C ILE A 204 -15.41 3.78 -4.78
N PRO A 205 -15.51 4.97 -4.14
CA PRO A 205 -16.31 6.08 -4.69
C PRO A 205 -15.81 6.53 -6.07
N ASN A 206 -14.48 6.53 -6.28
CA ASN A 206 -13.91 6.88 -7.57
C ASN A 206 -14.32 5.93 -8.69
N LEU A 207 -14.37 4.62 -8.42
CA LEU A 207 -14.85 3.63 -9.38
C LEU A 207 -16.30 3.90 -9.78
N TYR A 208 -17.17 4.17 -8.80
CA TYR A 208 -18.57 4.53 -9.06
C TYR A 208 -18.69 5.83 -9.87
N ARG A 209 -17.89 6.85 -9.54
CA ARG A 209 -17.88 8.12 -10.27
C ARG A 209 -17.47 7.94 -11.73
N VAL A 210 -16.39 7.21 -11.99
CA VAL A 210 -15.93 6.93 -13.36
C VAL A 210 -16.97 6.12 -14.13
N ALA A 211 -17.54 5.08 -13.53
CA ALA A 211 -18.60 4.28 -14.15
C ALA A 211 -19.82 5.13 -14.49
N ALA A 212 -20.28 5.96 -13.55
CA ALA A 212 -21.41 6.85 -13.76
C ALA A 212 -21.14 7.89 -14.86
N THR A 213 -19.95 8.49 -14.91
CA THR A 213 -19.58 9.42 -15.98
C THR A 213 -19.65 8.75 -17.36
N PHE A 214 -19.13 7.53 -17.49
CA PHE A 214 -19.22 6.80 -18.76
C PHE A 214 -20.67 6.48 -19.15
N ILE A 215 -21.51 6.07 -18.19
CA ILE A 215 -22.93 5.80 -18.43
C ILE A 215 -23.65 7.08 -18.88
N VAL A 216 -23.48 8.19 -18.16
CA VAL A 216 -24.12 9.47 -18.49
C VAL A 216 -23.72 9.96 -19.87
N ILE A 217 -22.42 9.99 -20.18
CA ILE A 217 -21.93 10.41 -21.50
C ILE A 217 -22.48 9.50 -22.61
N SER A 218 -22.53 8.19 -22.38
CA SER A 218 -23.05 7.23 -23.37
C SER A 218 -24.54 7.41 -23.63
N CYS A 219 -25.33 7.73 -22.60
CA CYS A 219 -26.76 8.04 -22.73
C CYS A 219 -27.00 9.37 -23.45
N THR A 220 -26.23 10.42 -23.12
CA THR A 220 -26.37 11.75 -23.73
C THR A 220 -25.86 11.79 -25.18
N THR A 221 -24.80 11.05 -25.50
CA THR A 221 -24.21 11.05 -26.85
C THR A 221 -23.83 9.63 -27.26
N PRO A 222 -24.76 8.86 -27.87
CA PRO A 222 -24.53 7.46 -28.24
C PRO A 222 -23.34 7.26 -29.20
N LEU A 223 -23.04 8.23 -30.07
CA LEU A 223 -21.89 8.20 -30.98
C LEU A 223 -20.54 8.12 -30.22
N PHE A 224 -20.48 8.60 -28.98
CA PHE A 224 -19.28 8.57 -28.14
C PHE A 224 -18.80 7.13 -27.85
N ILE A 225 -19.69 6.15 -27.89
CA ILE A 225 -19.35 4.73 -27.72
C ILE A 225 -18.38 4.25 -28.80
N SER A 226 -18.45 4.78 -30.02
CA SER A 226 -17.48 4.40 -31.07
C SER A 226 -16.06 4.86 -30.75
N VAL A 227 -15.90 5.97 -30.01
CA VAL A 227 -14.60 6.54 -29.63
C VAL A 227 -14.06 5.90 -28.35
N ILE A 228 -14.92 5.48 -27.43
CA ILE A 228 -14.50 4.88 -26.16
C ILE A 228 -13.78 3.53 -26.34
N VAL A 229 -14.15 2.76 -27.36
CA VAL A 229 -13.56 1.43 -27.63
C VAL A 229 -12.08 1.52 -27.97
N PRO A 230 -11.62 2.29 -28.98
CA PRO A 230 -10.20 2.41 -29.29
C PRO A 230 -9.39 3.05 -28.14
N VAL A 231 -9.97 4.05 -27.45
CA VAL A 231 -9.33 4.67 -26.28
C VAL A 231 -9.18 3.69 -25.12
N GLY A 232 -10.20 2.85 -24.87
CA GLY A 232 -10.17 1.82 -23.84
C GLY A 232 -9.12 0.74 -24.11
N ILE A 233 -8.96 0.33 -25.36
CA ILE A 233 -7.89 -0.61 -25.78
C ILE A 233 -6.51 0.02 -25.51
N LEU A 234 -6.29 1.27 -25.94
CA LEU A 234 -5.04 1.98 -25.69
C LEU A 234 -4.75 2.10 -24.18
N TYR A 235 -5.77 2.48 -23.39
CA TYR A 235 -5.66 2.59 -21.94
C TYR A 235 -5.30 1.24 -21.30
N TYR A 236 -5.88 0.13 -21.77
CA TYR A 236 -5.54 -1.21 -21.29
C TYR A 236 -4.06 -1.55 -21.52
N PHE A 237 -3.52 -1.25 -22.70
CA PHE A 237 -2.09 -1.44 -22.99
C PHE A 237 -1.20 -0.60 -22.06
N ILE A 238 -1.52 0.69 -21.91
CA ILE A 238 -0.79 1.60 -21.02
C ILE A 238 -0.86 1.11 -19.57
N GLN A 239 -2.05 0.75 -19.09
CA GLN A 239 -2.27 0.26 -17.73
C GLN A 239 -1.45 -1.00 -17.46
N ARG A 240 -1.37 -1.94 -18.42
CA ARG A 240 -0.57 -3.16 -18.27
C ARG A 240 0.92 -2.85 -18.10
N VAL A 241 1.48 -1.94 -18.88
CA VAL A 241 2.89 -1.52 -18.79
C VAL A 241 3.14 -0.73 -17.51
N TYR A 242 2.25 0.22 -17.19
CA TYR A 242 2.33 1.06 -15.99
C TYR A 242 2.33 0.21 -14.72
N VAL A 243 1.39 -0.73 -14.58
CA VAL A 243 1.28 -1.57 -13.38
C VAL A 243 2.49 -2.49 -13.22
N SER A 244 3.05 -3.02 -14.31
CA SER A 244 4.30 -3.79 -14.27
C SER A 244 5.48 -2.94 -13.81
N THR A 245 5.63 -1.75 -14.40
CA THR A 245 6.75 -0.83 -14.13
C THR A 245 6.67 -0.26 -12.71
N SER A 246 5.50 0.21 -12.28
CA SER A 246 5.27 0.76 -10.95
C SER A 246 5.62 -0.24 -9.84
N ARG A 247 5.27 -1.52 -10.01
CA ARG A 247 5.67 -2.58 -9.06
C ARG A 247 7.18 -2.75 -8.98
N GLN A 248 7.88 -2.72 -10.11
CA GLN A 248 9.34 -2.83 -10.14
C GLN A 248 10.01 -1.63 -9.50
N VAL A 249 9.53 -0.41 -9.77
CA VAL A 249 10.03 0.82 -9.13
C VAL A 249 9.86 0.76 -7.62
N LYS A 250 8.69 0.35 -7.12
CA LYS A 250 8.44 0.21 -5.67
C LYS A 250 9.35 -0.84 -5.03
N ARG A 251 9.70 -1.91 -5.76
CA ARG A 251 10.69 -2.90 -5.33
C ARG A 251 12.11 -2.31 -5.27
N LEU A 252 12.52 -1.57 -6.30
CA LEU A 252 13.82 -0.88 -6.35
C LEU A 252 13.96 0.11 -5.20
N GLU A 253 12.91 0.89 -4.92
CA GLU A 253 12.85 1.81 -3.79
C GLU A 253 13.05 1.08 -2.44
N SER A 254 12.38 -0.06 -2.25
CA SER A 254 12.54 -0.87 -1.04
C SER A 254 13.95 -1.44 -0.89
N ILE A 255 14.56 -1.94 -1.97
CA ILE A 255 15.92 -2.48 -1.96
C ILE A 255 16.96 -1.37 -1.73
N ALA A 256 16.77 -0.18 -2.32
CA ALA A 256 17.68 0.94 -2.17
C ALA A 256 17.69 1.54 -0.75
N ARG A 257 16.57 1.46 -0.02
CA ARG A 257 16.48 1.94 1.38
C ARG A 257 17.18 1.03 2.38
N ALA A 258 17.19 -0.28 2.17
CA ALA A 258 17.77 -1.25 3.10
C ALA A 258 19.26 -0.99 3.45
N PRO A 259 20.20 -0.79 2.49
CA PRO A 259 21.61 -0.57 2.81
C PRO A 259 21.85 0.80 3.47
N VAL A 260 21.04 1.82 3.16
CA VAL A 260 21.13 3.13 3.81
C VAL A 260 20.85 2.97 5.31
N TYR A 261 19.79 2.25 5.68
CA TYR A 261 19.50 1.98 7.10
C TYR A 261 20.58 1.12 7.77
N SER A 262 21.16 0.13 7.07
CA SER A 262 22.27 -0.68 7.60
C SER A 262 23.50 0.18 7.90
N HIS A 263 23.91 1.02 6.94
CA HIS A 263 25.09 1.88 7.07
C HIS A 263 24.92 2.94 8.17
N PHE A 264 23.72 3.51 8.32
CA PHE A 264 23.42 4.38 9.47
C PHE A 264 23.49 3.60 10.79
N GLY A 265 23.00 2.36 10.83
CA GLY A 265 23.10 1.49 12.01
C GLY A 265 24.56 1.24 12.43
N GLU A 266 25.39 0.79 11.50
CA GLU A 266 26.84 0.52 11.68
C GLU A 266 27.60 1.77 12.18
N SER A 267 27.24 2.95 11.65
CA SER A 267 27.82 4.23 12.07
C SER A 267 27.44 4.63 13.50
N ILE A 268 26.23 4.29 13.95
CA ILE A 268 25.72 4.62 15.30
C ILE A 268 26.27 3.65 16.35
N THR A 269 26.43 2.37 16.00
CA THR A 269 27.03 1.36 16.88
C THR A 269 28.55 1.43 16.94
N GLY A 270 29.18 2.14 16.00
CA GLY A 270 30.63 2.30 15.93
C GLY A 270 31.35 1.03 15.45
N GLU A 271 30.67 0.18 14.67
CA GLU A 271 31.20 -1.08 14.15
C GLU A 271 31.94 -0.93 12.79
N CYS A 272 32.26 0.30 12.37
CA CYS A 272 33.05 0.57 11.17
C CYS A 272 34.56 0.44 11.38
#